data_AF-A0A952AMJ1-F1
#
_entry.id   AF-A0A952AMJ1-F1
#
_cell.length_a   1.000
_cell.length_b   1.000
_cell.length_c   1.000
_cell.angle_alpha   90.00
_cell.angle_beta   90.00
_cell.angle_gamma   90.00
#
_symmetry.space_group_name_H-M   'P 1'
#
loop_
_entity.id
_entity.type
_entity.pdbx_description
1 polymer ?
#
loop_
_entity_poly.entity_id
_entity_poly.type
_entity_poly.pdbx_seq_one_letter_code
_entity_poly.pdbx_strand_id
1 'polypeptide(L)'
;MANSHGLSSRVVKKQAAARKLSKNKKSSYQVYIGNENPQTRKNMSYKARTHYFENKQNFPKKKLASKNIQTLIEQGIIDDRGFFKTGKKKNFITKSMVDSKGLDFYGMPR
;
A
#
# COMPACT_ATOMS: atom_id res chain seq x y z
N MET A 1 36.58 22.40 -8.18
CA MET A 1 35.54 21.61 -8.88
C MET A 1 34.26 21.64 -8.06
N ALA A 2 33.20 22.23 -8.61
CA ALA A 2 31.86 22.18 -8.00
C ALA A 2 31.27 20.77 -8.21
N ASN A 3 30.36 20.36 -7.31
CA ASN A 3 29.63 19.09 -7.50
C ASN A 3 28.69 19.17 -8.72
N SER A 4 28.02 18.07 -9.07
CA SER A 4 27.02 17.99 -10.16
C SER A 4 25.89 19.02 -10.08
N HIS A 5 25.75 19.73 -8.96
CA HIS A 5 24.74 20.75 -8.70
C HIS A 5 25.32 22.17 -8.61
N GLY A 6 26.57 22.39 -9.01
CA GLY A 6 27.19 23.72 -9.03
C GLY A 6 27.54 24.30 -7.65
N LEU A 7 27.44 23.50 -6.58
CA LEU A 7 27.73 23.96 -5.22
C LEU A 7 29.20 23.71 -4.84
N SER A 8 29.77 24.65 -4.08
CA SER A 8 31.10 24.48 -3.51
C SER A 8 31.12 23.33 -2.49
N SER A 9 32.21 22.57 -2.47
CA SER A 9 32.37 21.38 -1.61
C SER A 9 32.12 21.68 -0.12
N ARG A 10 32.44 22.91 0.34
CA ARG A 10 32.19 23.38 1.70
C ARG A 10 30.70 23.48 2.02
N VAL A 11 29.89 23.98 1.09
CA VAL A 11 28.44 24.11 1.26
C VAL A 11 27.78 22.74 1.31
N VAL A 12 28.20 21.81 0.44
CA VAL A 12 27.68 20.43 0.40
C VAL A 12 27.98 19.71 1.72
N LYS A 13 29.20 19.85 2.26
CA LYS A 13 29.57 19.28 3.56
C LYS A 13 28.74 19.87 4.71
N LYS A 14 28.49 21.18 4.71
CA LYS A 14 27.61 21.84 5.70
C LYS A 14 26.17 21.33 5.62
N GLN A 15 25.62 21.22 4.40
CA GLN A 15 24.27 20.68 4.19
C GLN A 15 24.16 19.21 4.61
N ALA A 16 25.17 18.40 4.33
CA ALA A 16 25.23 17.00 4.76
C ALA A 16 25.30 16.87 6.30
N ALA A 17 26.11 17.69 6.96
CA ALA A 17 26.19 17.75 8.42
C ALA A 17 24.84 18.17 9.05
N ALA A 18 24.21 19.22 8.52
CA ALA A 18 22.89 19.67 8.96
C ALA A 18 21.81 18.58 8.80
N ARG A 19 21.83 17.83 7.69
CA ARG A 19 20.93 16.68 7.46
C ARG A 19 21.20 15.53 8.43
N LYS A 20 22.46 15.24 8.77
CA LYS A 20 22.79 14.22 9.78
C LYS A 20 22.26 14.60 11.17
N LEU A 21 22.40 15.87 11.55
CA LEU A 21 21.91 16.38 12.83
C LEU A 21 20.37 16.43 12.89
N SER A 22 19.68 16.70 11.79
CA SER A 22 18.21 16.76 11.77
C SER A 22 17.52 15.39 11.72
N LYS A 23 18.18 14.38 11.16
CA LYS A 23 17.64 13.01 11.04
C LYS A 23 17.30 12.39 12.40
N ASN A 24 18.09 12.67 13.44
CA ASN A 24 17.88 12.08 14.78
C ASN A 24 17.09 12.98 15.73
N LYS A 25 16.96 14.28 15.45
CA LYS A 25 16.17 15.21 16.28
C LYS A 25 14.70 14.79 16.40
N LYS A 26 14.09 14.23 15.36
CA LYS A 26 12.68 13.80 15.41
C LYS A 26 12.42 12.62 16.33
N SER A 27 13.45 11.81 16.63
CA SER A 27 13.32 10.67 17.54
C SER A 27 13.40 11.10 19.00
N SER A 28 14.22 12.11 19.34
CA SER A 28 14.38 12.59 20.71
C SER A 28 13.23 13.48 21.20
N TYR A 29 12.48 14.11 20.28
CA TYR A 29 11.24 14.83 20.60
C TYR A 29 9.99 13.94 20.62
N GLN A 30 10.14 12.63 20.39
CA GLN A 30 9.02 11.70 20.61
C GLN A 30 8.79 11.63 22.12
N VAL A 31 7.65 12.15 22.59
CA VAL A 31 7.13 11.90 23.93
C VAL A 31 7.13 10.39 24.14
N TYR A 32 7.61 9.88 25.29
CA TYR A 32 7.61 8.46 25.59
C TYR A 32 6.18 7.89 25.46
N ILE A 33 5.99 6.94 24.53
CA ILE A 33 4.65 6.47 24.10
C ILE A 33 4.20 5.21 24.88
N GLY A 34 5.01 4.69 25.81
CA GLY A 34 4.72 3.44 26.50
C GLY A 34 4.59 2.23 25.54
N ASN A 35 4.03 1.12 26.05
CA ASN A 35 3.87 -0.14 25.31
C ASN A 35 2.55 -0.22 24.51
N GLU A 36 1.95 0.93 24.17
CA GLU A 36 0.68 0.96 23.47
C GLU A 36 0.83 0.65 21.98
N ASN A 37 -0.13 -0.11 21.42
CA ASN A 37 -0.16 -0.39 20.00
C ASN A 37 -0.32 0.93 19.20
N PRO A 38 0.57 1.27 18.25
CA PRO A 38 0.45 2.48 17.43
C PRO A 38 -0.90 2.61 16.71
N GLN A 39 -1.59 1.49 16.47
CA GLN A 39 -2.90 1.43 15.84
C GLN A 39 -4.04 1.92 16.73
N THR A 40 -4.02 1.60 18.04
CA THR A 40 -5.05 2.04 18.98
C THR A 40 -4.97 3.55 19.19
N ARG A 41 -3.75 4.09 19.22
CA ARG A 41 -3.49 5.54 19.34
C ARG A 41 -3.95 6.37 18.14
N LYS A 42 -3.88 5.82 16.92
CA LYS A 42 -4.38 6.53 15.72
C LYS A 42 -5.91 6.57 15.65
N ASN A 43 -6.59 5.63 16.29
CA ASN A 43 -8.05 5.53 16.29
C ASN A 43 -8.64 6.03 17.61
N MET A 44 -8.24 7.22 18.07
CA MET A 44 -8.76 7.78 19.33
C MET A 44 -10.20 8.29 19.20
N SER A 45 -10.57 8.88 18.08
CA SER A 45 -11.93 9.38 17.88
C SER A 45 -12.88 8.23 17.52
N TYR A 46 -14.15 8.35 17.94
CA TYR A 46 -15.20 7.40 17.55
C TYR A 46 -15.26 7.22 16.03
N LYS A 47 -15.22 8.34 15.27
CA LYS A 47 -15.20 8.34 13.80
C LYS A 47 -14.01 7.57 13.21
N ALA A 48 -12.81 7.69 13.80
CA ALA A 48 -11.65 6.95 13.33
C ALA A 48 -11.76 5.45 13.62
N ARG A 49 -12.35 5.07 14.77
CA ARG A 49 -12.62 3.66 15.10
C ARG A 49 -13.65 3.04 14.16
N THR A 50 -14.77 3.72 13.90
CA THR A 50 -15.82 3.22 13.01
C THR A 50 -15.30 3.07 11.60
N HIS A 51 -14.64 4.10 11.05
CA HIS A 51 -14.07 4.03 9.71
C HIS A 51 -13.01 2.93 9.58
N TYR A 52 -12.16 2.72 10.60
CA TYR A 52 -11.21 1.61 10.60
C TYR A 52 -11.90 0.24 10.63
N PHE A 53 -12.96 0.11 11.44
CA PHE A 53 -13.74 -1.11 11.56
C PHE A 53 -14.49 -1.43 10.26
N GLU A 54 -15.16 -0.45 9.67
CA GLU A 54 -15.83 -0.55 8.38
C GLU A 54 -14.85 -0.95 7.27
N ASN A 55 -13.66 -0.33 7.21
CA ASN A 55 -12.63 -0.73 6.27
C ASN A 55 -12.15 -2.18 6.50
N LYS A 56 -12.07 -2.63 7.75
CA LYS A 56 -11.72 -4.02 8.09
C LYS A 56 -12.80 -5.02 7.67
N GLN A 57 -14.09 -4.67 7.78
CA GLN A 57 -15.20 -5.50 7.33
C GLN A 57 -15.33 -5.51 5.81
N ASN A 58 -15.13 -4.35 5.18
CA ASN A 58 -15.20 -4.17 3.72
C ASN A 58 -14.01 -4.78 2.99
N PHE A 59 -12.88 -4.97 3.66
CA PHE A 59 -11.78 -5.74 3.09
C PHE A 59 -12.14 -7.23 3.11
N PRO A 60 -12.23 -7.90 1.94
CA PRO A 60 -12.38 -9.34 1.92
C PRO A 60 -11.23 -9.95 2.73
N LYS A 61 -11.54 -10.95 3.58
CA LYS A 61 -10.53 -11.70 4.33
C LYS A 61 -9.44 -12.08 3.32
N LYS A 62 -8.17 -11.75 3.60
CA LYS A 62 -7.03 -11.82 2.66
C LYS A 62 -6.85 -13.17 1.93
N LYS A 63 -7.59 -14.20 2.32
CA LYS A 63 -7.55 -15.55 1.75
C LYS A 63 -8.89 -15.85 1.10
N LEU A 64 -8.84 -16.22 -0.19
CA LEU A 64 -9.98 -16.78 -0.91
C LEU A 64 -10.43 -18.07 -0.21
N ALA A 65 -11.75 -18.31 -0.16
CA ALA A 65 -12.31 -19.52 0.44
C ALA A 65 -11.80 -20.80 -0.25
N SER A 66 -11.49 -20.71 -1.53
CA SER A 66 -10.87 -21.77 -2.33
C SER A 66 -9.90 -21.16 -3.34
N LYS A 67 -8.98 -21.98 -3.86
CA LYS A 67 -8.09 -21.61 -4.98
C LYS A 67 -8.55 -22.20 -6.32
N ASN A 68 -9.64 -22.97 -6.33
CA ASN A 68 -10.17 -23.57 -7.54
C ASN A 68 -10.91 -22.49 -8.35
N ILE A 69 -10.64 -22.43 -9.65
CA ILE A 69 -11.16 -21.39 -10.53
C ILE A 69 -12.68 -21.52 -10.66
N GLN A 70 -13.20 -22.74 -10.83
CA GLN A 70 -14.62 -22.99 -11.05
C GLN A 70 -15.46 -22.49 -9.87
N THR A 71 -15.05 -22.84 -8.66
CA THR A 71 -15.72 -22.43 -7.43
C THR A 71 -15.67 -20.91 -7.20
N LEU A 72 -14.61 -20.24 -7.66
CA LEU A 72 -14.49 -18.78 -7.57
C LEU A 72 -15.39 -18.06 -8.60
N ILE A 73 -15.61 -18.65 -9.77
CA ILE A 73 -16.56 -18.16 -10.78
C ILE A 73 -17.99 -18.35 -10.27
N GLU A 74 -18.32 -19.53 -9.75
CA GLU A 74 -19.63 -19.86 -9.18
C GLU A 74 -20.01 -18.93 -8.02
N GLN A 75 -19.04 -18.60 -7.15
CA GLN A 75 -19.21 -17.64 -6.06
C GLN A 75 -19.30 -16.18 -6.54
N GLY A 76 -19.10 -15.92 -7.84
CA GLY A 76 -19.13 -14.58 -8.42
C GLY A 76 -17.95 -13.70 -8.02
N ILE A 77 -16.85 -14.28 -7.53
CA ILE A 77 -15.66 -13.54 -7.08
C ILE A 77 -14.83 -13.07 -8.28
N ILE A 78 -14.69 -13.94 -9.28
CA ILE A 78 -14.00 -13.65 -10.54
C ILE A 78 -14.96 -13.68 -11.73
N ASP A 79 -14.63 -12.96 -12.81
CA ASP A 79 -15.31 -13.07 -14.10
C ASP A 79 -14.82 -14.30 -14.89
N ASP A 80 -15.48 -14.57 -16.02
CA ASP A 80 -15.14 -15.71 -16.89
C ASP A 80 -13.75 -15.58 -17.53
N ARG A 81 -13.21 -14.35 -17.63
CA ARG A 81 -11.85 -14.08 -18.10
C ARG A 81 -10.81 -14.24 -16.97
N GLY A 82 -11.24 -14.43 -15.72
CA GLY A 82 -10.41 -14.63 -14.54
C GLY A 82 -10.12 -13.37 -13.72
N PHE A 83 -10.74 -12.23 -13.98
CA PHE A 83 -10.53 -10.99 -13.22
C PHE A 83 -11.40 -10.92 -11.96
N PHE A 84 -10.85 -10.37 -10.87
CA PHE A 84 -11.65 -10.05 -9.69
C PHE A 84 -12.68 -8.96 -9.99
N LYS A 85 -13.97 -9.24 -9.70
CA LYS A 85 -15.06 -8.27 -9.90
C LYS A 85 -14.91 -7.07 -8.97
N THR A 86 -14.55 -7.30 -7.72
CA THR A 86 -14.35 -6.27 -6.69
C THR A 86 -12.89 -6.15 -6.28
N GLY A 87 -12.49 -4.96 -5.82
CA GLY A 87 -11.11 -4.71 -5.38
C GLY A 87 -10.10 -4.62 -6.52
N LYS A 88 -8.94 -5.28 -6.35
CA LYS A 88 -7.81 -5.15 -7.29
C LYS A 88 -8.12 -5.90 -8.59
N LYS A 89 -8.17 -5.16 -9.71
CA LYS A 89 -8.47 -5.64 -11.09
C LYS A 89 -7.36 -6.51 -11.71
N LYS A 90 -6.81 -7.42 -10.92
CA LYS A 90 -5.79 -8.38 -11.30
C LYS A 90 -6.48 -9.66 -11.78
N ASN A 91 -5.92 -10.30 -12.79
CA ASN A 91 -6.38 -11.61 -13.25
C ASN A 91 -5.83 -12.70 -12.33
N PHE A 92 -6.69 -13.57 -11.82
CA PHE A 92 -6.34 -14.69 -10.94
C PHE A 92 -5.64 -15.82 -11.68
N ILE A 93 -6.02 -16.06 -12.95
CA ILE A 93 -5.49 -17.11 -13.81
C ILE A 93 -4.08 -16.73 -14.28
N THR A 94 -3.94 -15.57 -14.94
CA THR A 94 -2.64 -15.13 -15.48
C THR A 94 -1.74 -14.50 -14.43
N LYS A 95 -2.27 -14.18 -13.24
CA LYS A 95 -1.58 -13.45 -12.16
C LYS A 95 -0.99 -12.10 -12.63
N SER A 96 -1.54 -11.52 -13.68
CA SER A 96 -1.14 -10.23 -14.26
C SER A 96 -2.32 -9.24 -14.27
N MET A 97 -2.15 -8.06 -14.88
CA MET A 97 -3.25 -7.10 -15.08
C MET A 97 -3.98 -7.28 -16.41
N VAL A 98 -3.67 -8.35 -17.15
CA VAL A 98 -4.26 -8.68 -18.46
C VAL A 98 -4.78 -10.11 -18.48
N ASP A 99 -5.72 -10.39 -19.36
CA ASP A 99 -6.16 -11.74 -19.70
C ASP A 99 -5.17 -12.45 -20.64
N SER A 100 -5.52 -13.67 -21.06
CA SER A 100 -4.72 -14.45 -22.01
C SER A 100 -4.63 -13.82 -23.40
N LYS A 101 -5.53 -12.87 -23.71
CA LYS A 101 -5.58 -12.14 -24.99
C LYS A 101 -4.86 -10.80 -24.92
N GLY A 102 -4.26 -10.45 -23.78
CA GLY A 102 -3.56 -9.18 -23.57
C GLY A 102 -4.49 -7.99 -23.31
N LEU A 103 -5.77 -8.23 -23.03
CA LEU A 103 -6.74 -7.19 -22.69
C LEU A 103 -6.81 -7.02 -21.18
N ASP A 104 -6.95 -5.79 -20.72
CA ASP A 104 -7.14 -5.47 -19.32
C ASP A 104 -8.59 -5.71 -18.86
N PHE A 105 -8.87 -5.38 -17.59
CA PHE A 105 -10.20 -5.52 -17.01
C PHE A 105 -11.30 -4.82 -17.81
N TYR A 106 -11.00 -3.69 -18.44
CA TYR A 106 -11.94 -2.88 -19.24
C TYR A 106 -11.98 -3.31 -20.71
N GLY A 107 -11.19 -4.30 -21.12
CA GLY A 107 -11.12 -4.76 -22.50
C GLY A 107 -10.17 -3.95 -23.37
N MET A 108 -9.28 -3.15 -22.75
CA MET A 108 -8.28 -2.35 -23.46
C MET A 108 -6.94 -3.11 -23.53
N PRO A 109 -6.21 -3.05 -24.65
CA PRO A 109 -4.87 -3.63 -24.75
C PRO A 109 -3.90 -2.90 -23.80
N ARG A 110 -2.93 -3.63 -23.25
CA ARG A 110 -1.98 -3.11 -22.26
C ARG A 110 -0.54 -3.53 -22.53
#